data_AF-A0A0Q5W286-F1
#
_entry.id   AF-A0A0Q5W286-F1
#
_cell.length_a   1.000
_cell.length_b   1.000
_cell.length_c   1.000
_cell.angle_alpha   90.00
_cell.angle_beta   90.00
_cell.angle_gamma   90.00
#
_symmetry.space_group_name_H-M   'P 1'
#
loop_
_entity.id
_entity.type
_entity.pdbx_description
1 polymer ?
#
loop_
_entity_poly.entity_id
_entity_poly.type
_entity_poly.pdbx_seq_one_letter_code
_entity_poly.pdbx_strand_id
1 'polypeptide(L)'
;MTSISPVRSGLPSRSQRHARTRAVSVVLGAGGLTMALAPSWVVDTFSPGRSAPASWIVRVLGARSVVQHALIVARPTRQAVQFGAVLDGLHAASMAPAGLLWSGRFRRAAGVSAGYAVLSAVAQLAVAPQSEDAVRVPGDV
;
A
#
# COMPACT_ATOMS: atom_id res chain seq x y z
N MET A 1 1.72 23.15 -47.19
CA MET A 1 1.26 21.84 -46.69
C MET A 1 1.99 21.56 -45.40
N THR A 2 1.39 21.92 -44.27
CA THR A 2 2.03 21.85 -42.94
C THR A 2 1.70 20.49 -42.33
N SER A 3 2.69 19.61 -42.25
CA SER A 3 2.57 18.30 -41.62
C SER A 3 2.43 18.46 -40.11
N ILE A 4 1.21 18.31 -39.60
CA ILE A 4 0.93 18.30 -38.16
C ILE A 4 1.42 16.96 -37.61
N SER A 5 2.60 16.95 -36.99
CA SER A 5 3.09 15.80 -36.22
C SER A 5 2.09 15.49 -35.10
N PRO A 6 1.60 14.24 -34.97
CA PRO A 6 0.75 13.89 -33.85
C PRO A 6 1.55 14.00 -32.56
N VAL A 7 1.11 14.90 -31.68
CA VAL A 7 1.57 14.98 -30.29
C VAL A 7 1.34 13.60 -29.68
N ARG A 8 2.42 12.82 -29.48
CA ARG A 8 2.37 11.61 -28.64
C ARG A 8 1.94 12.07 -27.25
N SER A 9 0.68 11.87 -26.91
CA SER A 9 0.20 11.99 -25.54
C SER A 9 1.00 10.99 -24.69
N GLY A 10 1.95 11.50 -23.89
CA GLY A 10 2.87 10.71 -23.06
C GLY A 10 2.20 9.98 -21.89
N LEU A 11 0.89 9.73 -21.97
CA LEU A 11 0.14 9.05 -20.93
C LEU A 11 0.38 7.54 -21.04
N PRO A 12 0.71 6.87 -19.92
CA PRO A 12 0.95 5.42 -19.92
C PRO A 12 -0.27 4.65 -20.42
N SER A 13 -0.08 3.47 -21.03
CA SER A 13 -1.20 2.62 -21.44
C SER A 13 -1.90 1.99 -20.23
N ARG A 14 -3.14 1.49 -20.39
CA ARG A 14 -3.86 0.76 -19.32
C ARG A 14 -3.07 -0.45 -18.81
N SER A 15 -2.44 -1.21 -19.71
CA SER A 15 -1.59 -2.36 -19.35
C SER A 15 -0.38 -1.93 -18.52
N GLN A 16 0.26 -0.82 -18.89
CA GLN A 16 1.39 -0.27 -18.13
C GLN A 16 0.98 0.21 -16.74
N ARG A 17 -0.21 0.84 -16.61
CA ARG A 17 -0.76 1.23 -15.30
C ARG A 17 -0.99 0.02 -14.40
N HIS A 18 -1.68 -1.02 -14.88
CA HIS A 18 -1.92 -2.24 -14.11
C HIS A 18 -0.61 -2.94 -13.73
N ALA A 19 0.38 -2.96 -14.62
CA ALA A 19 1.71 -3.51 -14.30
C ALA A 19 2.39 -2.73 -13.16
N ARG A 20 2.31 -1.40 -13.16
CA ARG A 20 2.82 -0.56 -12.06
C ARG A 20 2.10 -0.84 -10.74
N THR A 21 0.77 -0.91 -10.75
CA THR A 21 -0.01 -1.26 -9.55
C THR A 21 0.41 -2.61 -9.00
N ARG A 22 0.51 -3.64 -9.86
CA ARG A 22 0.95 -4.98 -9.47
C ARG A 22 2.38 -4.97 -8.91
N ALA A 23 3.31 -4.28 -9.56
CA ALA A 23 4.71 -4.20 -9.11
C ALA A 23 4.81 -3.58 -7.71
N VAL A 24 4.12 -2.46 -7.48
CA VAL A 24 4.07 -1.83 -6.14
C VAL A 24 3.44 -2.77 -5.12
N SER A 25 2.33 -3.44 -5.46
CA SER A 25 1.71 -4.41 -4.56
C SER A 25 2.60 -5.61 -4.24
N VAL A 26 3.38 -6.11 -5.20
CA VAL A 26 4.35 -7.19 -4.96
C VAL A 26 5.41 -6.73 -3.96
N VAL A 27 5.97 -5.54 -4.14
CA VAL A 27 7.00 -4.98 -3.23
C VAL A 27 6.45 -4.82 -1.82
N LEU A 28 5.29 -4.19 -1.67
CA LEU A 28 4.67 -4.01 -0.36
C LEU A 28 4.26 -5.36 0.27
N GLY A 29 3.78 -6.30 -0.55
CA GLY A 29 3.42 -7.66 -0.13
C GLY A 29 4.61 -8.45 0.39
N ALA A 30 5.79 -8.29 -0.23
CA ALA A 30 7.03 -8.89 0.26
C ALA A 30 7.44 -8.33 1.63
N GLY A 31 7.23 -7.03 1.88
CA GLY A 31 7.37 -6.42 3.20
C GLY A 31 6.45 -7.08 4.23
N GLY A 32 5.17 -7.24 3.91
CA GLY A 32 4.20 -7.95 4.75
C GLY A 32 4.59 -9.41 5.03
N LEU A 33 5.08 -10.12 4.01
CA LEU A 33 5.56 -11.49 4.15
C LEU A 33 6.75 -11.58 5.11
N THR A 34 7.66 -10.62 5.03
CA THR A 34 8.81 -10.53 5.94
C THR A 34 8.37 -10.32 7.39
N MET A 35 7.35 -9.49 7.64
CA MET A 35 6.73 -9.34 8.96
C MET A 35 6.07 -10.63 9.47
N ALA A 36 5.43 -11.39 8.57
CA ALA A 36 4.78 -12.65 8.91
C ALA A 36 5.77 -13.78 9.23
N LEU A 37 6.84 -13.90 8.45
CA LEU A 37 7.81 -14.99 8.58
C LEU A 37 8.93 -14.69 9.58
N ALA A 38 9.36 -13.43 9.67
CA ALA A 38 10.51 -13.01 10.47
C ALA A 38 10.19 -11.81 11.40
N PRO A 39 9.15 -11.90 12.27
CA PRO A 39 8.71 -10.77 13.10
C PRO A 39 9.80 -10.24 14.04
N SER A 40 10.61 -11.12 14.63
CA SER A 40 11.69 -10.72 15.54
C SER A 40 12.74 -9.87 14.84
N TRP A 41 13.19 -10.32 13.65
CA TRP A 41 14.16 -9.58 12.83
C TRP A 41 13.64 -8.20 12.44
N VAL A 42 12.35 -8.09 12.06
CA VAL A 42 11.72 -6.81 11.74
C VAL A 42 11.73 -5.87 12.96
N VAL A 43 11.33 -6.36 14.12
CA VAL A 43 11.30 -5.54 15.33
C VAL A 43 12.69 -5.09 15.73
N ASP A 44 13.68 -5.99 15.70
CA ASP A 44 15.07 -5.69 16.05
C ASP A 44 15.69 -4.67 15.09
N THR A 45 15.35 -4.74 13.80
CA THR A 45 15.86 -3.84 12.77
C THR A 45 15.25 -2.43 12.88
N PHE A 46 13.93 -2.33 13.00
CA PHE A 46 13.25 -1.03 12.87
C PHE A 46 12.90 -0.37 14.22
N SER A 47 12.73 -1.17 15.26
CA SER A 47 12.44 -0.68 16.61
C SER A 47 13.32 -1.36 17.67
N PRO A 48 14.67 -1.26 17.57
CA PRO A 48 15.56 -1.81 18.57
C PRO A 48 15.30 -1.14 19.93
N GLY A 49 15.11 -1.96 20.97
CA GLY A 49 14.85 -1.48 22.32
C GLY A 49 14.30 -2.56 23.25
N ARG A 50 14.20 -2.25 24.55
CA ARG A 50 13.81 -3.17 25.65
C ARG A 50 12.38 -3.73 25.55
N SER A 51 11.66 -3.48 24.47
CA SER A 51 10.20 -3.49 24.45
C SER A 51 9.61 -3.78 23.08
N ALA A 52 9.86 -5.00 22.62
CA ALA A 52 9.26 -5.52 21.41
C ALA A 52 7.73 -5.67 21.57
N PRO A 53 6.93 -5.34 20.54
CA PRO A 53 5.56 -5.82 20.44
C PRO A 53 5.54 -7.35 20.47
N ALA A 54 4.42 -7.94 20.89
CA ALA A 54 4.27 -9.38 20.79
C ALA A 54 4.40 -9.82 19.33
N SER A 55 5.21 -10.85 19.07
CA SER A 55 5.54 -11.30 17.70
C SER A 55 4.30 -11.69 16.90
N TRP A 56 3.26 -12.22 17.56
CA TRP A 56 1.99 -12.55 16.91
C TRP A 56 1.28 -11.31 16.33
N ILE A 57 1.40 -10.13 16.96
CA ILE A 57 0.83 -8.88 16.45
C ILE A 57 1.51 -8.52 15.12
N VAL A 58 2.85 -8.58 15.09
CA VAL A 58 3.65 -8.32 13.89
C VAL A 58 3.29 -9.31 12.78
N ARG A 59 3.08 -10.59 13.13
CA ARG A 59 2.65 -11.61 12.17
C ARG A 59 1.26 -11.34 11.59
N VAL A 60 0.30 -10.96 12.42
CA VAL A 60 -1.06 -10.62 11.99
C VAL A 60 -1.05 -9.42 11.05
N LEU A 61 -0.28 -8.37 11.37
CA LEU A 61 -0.11 -7.21 10.48
C LEU A 61 0.53 -7.62 9.15
N GLY A 62 1.58 -8.45 9.19
CA GLY A 62 2.23 -8.99 8.01
C GLY A 62 1.28 -9.79 7.13
N ALA A 63 0.52 -10.72 7.73
CA ALA A 63 -0.47 -11.54 7.03
C ALA A 63 -1.57 -10.69 6.38
N ARG A 64 -2.07 -9.66 7.08
CA ARG A 64 -3.03 -8.71 6.51
C ARG A 64 -2.46 -8.02 5.27
N SER A 65 -1.23 -7.50 5.34
CA SER A 65 -0.59 -6.83 4.20
C SER A 65 -0.40 -7.79 3.01
N VAL A 66 0.00 -9.05 3.26
CA VAL A 66 0.09 -10.09 2.23
C VAL A 66 -1.27 -10.32 1.56
N VAL A 67 -2.33 -10.50 2.34
CA VAL A 67 -3.68 -10.75 1.79
C VAL A 67 -4.16 -9.55 0.97
N GLN A 68 -4.02 -8.32 1.50
CA GLN A 68 -4.41 -7.09 0.80
C GLN A 68 -3.70 -6.98 -0.55
N HIS A 69 -2.38 -7.20 -0.59
CA HIS A 69 -1.62 -7.03 -1.81
C HIS A 69 -1.75 -8.22 -2.77
N ALA A 70 -2.00 -9.44 -2.28
CA ALA A 70 -2.36 -10.57 -3.12
C ALA A 70 -3.69 -10.30 -3.87
N LEU A 71 -4.68 -9.72 -3.19
CA LEU A 71 -5.95 -9.32 -3.81
C LEU A 71 -5.75 -8.26 -4.90
N ILE A 72 -4.92 -7.23 -4.65
CA ILE A 72 -4.63 -6.20 -5.64
C ILE A 72 -3.83 -6.76 -6.83
N VAL A 73 -2.88 -7.68 -6.59
CA VAL A 73 -2.14 -8.35 -7.67
C VAL A 73 -3.08 -9.18 -8.53
N ALA A 74 -4.01 -9.93 -7.91
CA ALA A 74 -5.00 -10.73 -8.63
C ALA A 74 -5.97 -9.84 -9.43
N ARG A 75 -6.47 -8.77 -8.82
CA ARG A 75 -7.46 -7.85 -9.39
C ARG A 75 -7.06 -6.38 -9.13
N PRO A 76 -6.25 -5.77 -10.01
CA PRO A 76 -5.75 -4.41 -9.84
C PRO A 76 -6.84 -3.38 -10.19
N THR A 77 -7.91 -3.33 -9.41
CA THR A 77 -8.99 -2.35 -9.59
C THR A 77 -8.75 -1.12 -8.72
N ARG A 78 -9.25 0.03 -9.16
CA ARG A 78 -9.18 1.28 -8.39
C ARG A 78 -9.81 1.13 -7.00
N GLN A 79 -10.96 0.47 -6.91
CA GLN A 79 -11.69 0.26 -5.66
C GLN A 79 -10.88 -0.58 -4.67
N ALA A 80 -10.24 -1.67 -5.12
CA ALA A 80 -9.40 -2.49 -4.24
C ALA A 80 -8.21 -1.72 -3.68
N VAL A 81 -7.55 -0.92 -4.52
CA VAL A 81 -6.41 -0.06 -4.12
C VAL A 81 -6.86 1.04 -3.15
N GLN A 82 -7.99 1.69 -3.41
CA GLN A 82 -8.54 2.72 -2.52
C GLN A 82 -8.96 2.15 -1.16
N PHE A 83 -9.62 0.99 -1.16
CA PHE A 83 -9.98 0.31 0.08
C PHE A 83 -8.74 -0.05 0.91
N GLY A 84 -7.70 -0.58 0.26
CA GLY A 84 -6.40 -0.81 0.89
C GLY A 84 -5.77 0.46 1.48
N ALA A 85 -5.78 1.56 0.73
CA ALA A 85 -5.26 2.84 1.21
C ALA A 85 -6.07 3.41 2.40
N VAL A 86 -7.39 3.27 2.40
CA VAL A 86 -8.25 3.66 3.54
C VAL A 86 -7.92 2.82 4.76
N LEU A 87 -7.80 1.50 4.58
CA LEU A 87 -7.42 0.57 5.63
C LEU A 87 -6.06 0.90 6.25
N ASP A 88 -5.08 1.27 5.44
CA ASP A 88 -3.76 1.71 5.89
C ASP A 88 -3.83 3.07 6.59
N GLY A 89 -4.63 4.01 6.08
CA GLY A 89 -4.87 5.30 6.72
C GLY A 89 -5.51 5.17 8.10
N LEU A 90 -6.52 4.30 8.24
CA LEU A 90 -7.15 3.98 9.52
C LEU A 90 -6.17 3.33 10.49
N HIS A 91 -5.31 2.42 10.01
CA HIS A 91 -4.26 1.81 10.83
C HIS A 91 -3.28 2.88 11.33
N ALA A 92 -2.79 3.75 10.45
CA ALA A 92 -1.90 4.85 10.81
C ALA A 92 -2.56 5.81 11.82
N ALA A 93 -3.83 6.15 11.61
CA ALA A 93 -4.59 7.00 12.54
C ALA A 93 -4.73 6.34 13.92
N SER A 94 -4.95 5.02 13.98
CA SER A 94 -5.04 4.27 15.25
C SER A 94 -3.71 4.23 16.02
N MET A 95 -2.58 4.37 15.32
CA MET A 95 -1.26 4.44 15.95
C MET A 95 -0.99 5.80 16.62
N ALA A 96 -1.71 6.87 16.27
CA ALA A 96 -1.54 8.19 16.88
C ALA A 96 -1.90 8.20 18.39
N PRO A 97 -3.10 7.75 18.83
CA PRO A 97 -3.38 7.63 20.25
C PRO A 97 -2.50 6.58 20.92
N ALA A 98 -2.13 5.49 20.24
CA ALA A 98 -1.18 4.50 20.78
C ALA A 98 0.20 5.12 21.09
N GLY A 99 0.72 6.00 20.23
CA GLY A 99 1.98 6.71 20.44
C GLY A 99 1.95 7.81 21.51
N LEU A 100 0.75 8.29 21.87
CA LEU A 100 0.53 9.29 22.92
C LEU A 100 0.23 8.64 24.28
N LEU A 101 -0.53 7.54 24.29
CA LEU A 101 -1.06 6.89 25.49
C LEU A 101 -0.14 5.77 26.01
N TRP A 102 0.55 5.04 25.14
CA TRP A 102 1.55 4.09 25.62
C TRP A 102 2.79 4.83 26.07
N SER A 103 3.14 4.63 27.35
CA SER A 103 4.43 5.02 27.92
C SER A 103 5.55 4.66 26.95
N GLY A 104 6.63 5.46 26.91
CA GLY A 104 7.65 5.52 25.84
C GLY A 104 8.14 4.19 25.24
N ARG A 105 7.95 3.10 25.98
CA ARG A 105 8.06 1.69 25.63
C ARG A 105 7.68 1.31 24.18
N PHE A 106 6.55 1.79 23.63
CA PHE A 106 6.08 1.37 22.29
C PHE A 106 6.04 2.49 21.24
N ARG A 107 6.49 3.71 21.57
CA ARG A 107 6.37 4.88 20.69
C ARG A 107 7.10 4.70 19.36
N ARG A 108 8.29 4.10 19.39
CA ARG A 108 9.09 3.84 18.18
C ARG A 108 8.41 2.82 17.27
N ALA A 109 7.97 1.69 17.82
CA ALA A 109 7.25 0.67 17.07
C ALA A 109 5.94 1.22 16.46
N ALA A 110 5.17 2.00 17.24
CA ALA A 110 3.96 2.67 16.76
C ALA A 110 4.29 3.67 15.63
N GLY A 111 5.34 4.47 15.77
CA GLY A 111 5.79 5.43 14.75
C GLY A 111 6.25 4.77 13.45
N VAL A 112 7.03 3.68 13.55
CA VAL A 112 7.45 2.90 12.37
C VAL A 112 6.23 2.27 11.68
N SER A 113 5.32 1.67 12.45
CA SER A 113 4.11 1.05 11.89
C SER A 113 3.21 2.08 11.21
N ALA A 114 3.02 3.24 11.83
CA ALA A 114 2.28 4.36 11.25
C ALA A 114 2.96 4.88 9.96
N GLY A 115 4.28 5.07 9.99
CA GLY A 115 5.04 5.52 8.83
C GLY A 115 4.95 4.55 7.66
N TYR A 116 5.07 3.25 7.93
CA TYR A 116 4.90 2.20 6.91
C TYR A 116 3.49 2.24 6.29
N ALA A 117 2.45 2.35 7.12
CA ALA A 117 1.08 2.42 6.66
C ALA A 117 0.81 3.68 5.81
N VAL A 118 1.32 4.85 6.21
CA VAL A 118 1.20 6.08 5.40
C VAL A 118 1.91 5.92 4.06
N LEU A 119 3.15 5.41 4.05
CA LEU A 119 3.90 5.18 2.82
C LEU A 119 3.18 4.19 1.89
N SER A 120 2.64 3.11 2.45
CA SER A 120 1.84 2.13 1.72
C SER A 120 0.59 2.76 1.10
N ALA A 121 -0.15 3.57 1.85
CA ALA A 121 -1.35 4.25 1.38
C ALA A 121 -1.02 5.23 0.23
N VAL A 122 0.02 6.04 0.41
CA VAL A 122 0.47 7.00 -0.61
C VAL A 122 0.94 6.27 -1.87
N ALA A 123 1.76 5.23 -1.73
CA ALA A 123 2.24 4.45 -2.87
C ALA A 123 1.08 3.81 -3.64
N GLN A 124 0.10 3.24 -2.93
CA GLN A 124 -1.12 2.69 -3.52
C GLN A 124 -1.91 3.74 -4.31
N LEU A 125 -2.19 4.90 -3.71
CA LEU A 125 -2.93 5.97 -4.36
C LEU A 125 -2.18 6.54 -5.58
N ALA A 126 -0.85 6.65 -5.51
CA ALA A 126 -0.02 7.14 -6.60
C ALA A 126 -0.03 6.22 -7.85
N VAL A 127 -0.27 4.92 -7.66
CA VAL A 127 -0.36 3.93 -8.75
C VAL A 127 -1.77 3.41 -8.97
N ALA A 128 -2.78 4.00 -8.32
CA ALA A 128 -4.16 3.58 -8.46
C ALA A 128 -4.59 3.72 -9.93
N PRO A 129 -5.23 2.68 -10.51
CA PRO A 129 -5.87 2.82 -11.82
C PRO A 129 -6.84 4.00 -11.78
N GLN A 130 -6.82 4.84 -12.82
CA GLN A 130 -7.87 5.84 -13.01
C GLN A 130 -9.20 5.10 -13.25
N SER A 131 -10.34 5.68 -12.82
CA SER A 131 -11.66 5.15 -13.17
C SER A 131 -11.69 4.94 -14.68
N GLU A 132 -12.28 3.84 -15.14
CA GLU A 132 -12.49 3.66 -16.57
C GLU A 132 -13.10 4.93 -17.18
N ASP A 133 -12.47 5.38 -18.27
CA ASP A 133 -13.08 6.22 -19.29
C ASP A 133 -14.57 5.87 -19.41
N ALA A 134 -15.41 6.91 -19.43
CA ALA A 134 -16.87 6.89 -19.54
C ALA A 134 -17.45 5.59 -20.09
N VAL A 135 -18.55 5.14 -19.47
CA VAL A 135 -19.55 4.26 -20.10
C VAL A 135 -19.55 4.55 -21.60
N ARG A 136 -18.96 3.64 -22.39
CA ARG A 136 -19.04 3.73 -23.84
C ARG A 136 -20.50 3.39 -24.12
N VAL A 137 -21.34 4.42 -24.23
CA VAL A 137 -22.71 4.24 -24.72
C VAL A 137 -22.55 3.63 -26.10
N PRO A 138 -22.98 2.38 -26.33
CA PRO A 138 -22.97 1.81 -27.66
C PRO A 138 -24.02 2.58 -28.46
N GLY A 139 -23.62 3.56 -29.27
CA GLY A 139 -24.60 4.39 -29.97
C GLY A 139 -24.10 5.52 -30.87
N ASP A 140 -22.86 6.01 -30.70
CA ASP A 140 -22.36 7.10 -31.57
C ASP A 140 -21.67 6.52 -32.82
N VAL A 141 -22.48 6.17 -33.82
CA VAL A 141 -22.10 6.04 -35.25
C VAL A 141 -23.12 6.76 -36.12
#